data_AF-A0A931RVE0-F1
#
_entry.id   AF-A0A931RVE0-F1
#
_cell.length_a   1.000
_cell.length_b   1.000
_cell.length_c   1.000
_cell.angle_alpha   90.00
_cell.angle_beta   90.00
_cell.angle_gamma   90.00
#
_symmetry.space_group_name_H-M   'P 1'
#
loop_
_entity.id
_entity.type
_entity.pdbx_description
1 polymer ?
#
loop_
_entity_poly.entity_id
_entity_poly.type
_entity_poly.pdbx_seq_one_letter_code
_entity_poly.pdbx_strand_id
1 'polypeptide(L)' 'REAKRENISIERKLAQLTVHGFLHLQGYDHELSENSARKMFKLERKILSKIRCF' A
#
# COMPACT_ATOMS: atom_id res chain seq x y z
N ARG A 1 -14.10 4.44 -12.73
CA ARG A 1 -13.90 5.90 -13.00
C ARG A 1 -13.51 6.56 -11.69
N GLU A 2 -12.22 6.67 -11.41
CA GLU A 2 -11.72 7.56 -10.34
C GLU A 2 -10.28 7.98 -10.67
N ALA A 3 -10.14 8.46 -11.90
CA ALA A 3 -8.94 9.13 -12.39
C ALA A 3 -9.26 10.62 -12.45
N LYS A 4 -8.97 11.36 -11.37
CA LYS A 4 -8.55 12.76 -11.40
C LYS A 4 -8.41 13.32 -9.97
N ARG A 5 -7.22 13.90 -9.75
CA ARG A 5 -6.81 14.76 -8.60
C ARG A 5 -6.24 14.04 -7.39
N GLU A 6 -5.07 13.47 -7.59
CA GLU A 6 -3.93 13.67 -6.69
C GLU A 6 -2.70 13.68 -7.61
N ASN A 7 -1.72 14.54 -7.37
CA ASN A 7 -0.45 14.56 -8.12
C ASN A 7 0.45 13.36 -7.69
N ILE A 8 -0.19 12.19 -7.52
CA ILE A 8 0.47 10.94 -7.19
C ILE A 8 0.89 10.35 -8.53
N SER A 9 2.20 10.26 -8.73
CA SER A 9 2.77 9.69 -9.94
C SER A 9 2.24 8.25 -10.14
N ILE A 10 2.13 7.84 -11.41
CA ILE A 10 1.69 6.48 -11.74
C ILE A 10 2.60 5.45 -11.05
N GLU A 11 3.90 5.74 -10.93
CA GLU A 11 4.84 4.87 -10.21
C GLU A 11 4.48 4.71 -8.74
N ARG A 12 4.03 5.79 -8.08
CA ARG A 12 3.64 5.72 -6.66
C ARG A 12 2.37 4.89 -6.46
N LYS A 13 1.40 5.01 -7.36
CA LYS A 13 0.20 4.17 -7.31
C LYS A 13 0.54 2.70 -7.61
N LEU A 14 1.41 2.45 -8.57
CA LEU A 14 1.88 1.11 -8.90
C LEU A 14 2.65 0.48 -7.74
N ALA A 15 3.57 1.23 -7.12
CA ALA A 15 4.31 0.76 -5.94
C ALA A 15 3.37 0.43 -4.77
N GLN A 16 2.35 1.27 -4.52
CA GLN A 16 1.31 0.98 -3.54
C GLN A 16 0.59 -0.34 -3.84
N LEU A 17 0.06 -0.51 -5.07
CA LEU A 17 -0.67 -1.71 -5.45
C LEU A 17 0.19 -2.98 -5.40
N THR A 18 1.46 -2.88 -5.80
CA THR A 18 2.42 -3.98 -5.70
C THR A 18 2.63 -4.38 -4.25
N VAL A 19 3.01 -3.43 -3.38
CA VAL A 19 3.24 -3.71 -1.95
C VAL A 19 1.98 -4.24 -1.28
N HIS A 20 0.82 -3.68 -1.62
CA HIS A 20 -0.48 -4.10 -1.13
C HIS A 20 -0.78 -5.57 -1.49
N GLY A 21 -0.62 -5.94 -2.76
CA GLY A 21 -0.77 -7.31 -3.24
C GLY A 21 0.19 -8.28 -2.55
N PHE A 22 1.46 -7.90 -2.38
CA PHE A 22 2.43 -8.72 -1.64
C PHE A 22 2.04 -8.93 -0.17
N LEU A 23 1.53 -7.90 0.51
CA LEU A 23 1.07 -8.04 1.88
C LEU A 23 -0.13 -9.00 1.98
N HIS A 24 -1.06 -8.95 1.03
CA HIS A 24 -2.15 -9.93 0.94
C HIS A 24 -1.65 -11.36 0.71
N LEU A 25 -0.67 -11.55 -0.19
CA LEU A 25 -0.06 -12.86 -0.42
C LEU A 25 0.67 -13.40 0.82
N GLN A 26 1.20 -12.53 1.67
CA GLN A 26 1.82 -12.89 2.94
C GLN A 26 0.79 -13.15 4.07
N GLY A 27 -0.50 -13.03 3.79
CA GLY A 27 -1.59 -13.28 4.73
C GLY A 27 -1.98 -12.07 5.59
N TYR A 28 -1.50 -10.87 5.26
CA TYR A 28 -2.04 -9.65 5.86
C TYR A 28 -3.35 -9.29 5.17
N ASP A 29 -4.41 -9.22 5.96
CA ASP A 29 -5.74 -8.87 5.47
C ASP A 29 -6.30 -7.71 6.30
N HIS A 30 -6.55 -6.59 5.62
CA HIS A 30 -7.09 -5.39 6.24
C HIS A 30 -8.62 -5.43 6.38
N GLU A 31 -9.32 -6.37 5.75
CA GLU A 31 -10.78 -6.51 5.83
C GLU A 31 -11.22 -7.29 7.09
N LEU A 32 -10.33 -8.07 7.71
CA LEU A 32 -10.65 -8.89 8.88
C LEU A 32 -10.94 -8.11 10.16
N SER A 33 -10.26 -6.98 10.38
CA SER A 33 -10.44 -6.13 11.57
C SER A 33 -9.64 -4.83 11.48
N GLU A 34 -10.07 -3.82 12.24
CA GLU A 34 -9.35 -2.54 12.32
C GLU A 34 -7.88 -2.72 12.77
N ASN A 35 -7.60 -3.67 13.68
CA ASN A 35 -6.24 -3.95 14.12
C ASN A 35 -5.38 -4.55 12.99
N SER A 36 -5.97 -5.43 12.17
CA SER A 36 -5.29 -6.04 11.02
C SER A 36 -5.04 -5.02 9.91
N ALA A 37 -6.03 -4.15 9.66
CA ALA A 37 -5.87 -2.99 8.80
C ALA A 37 -4.72 -2.08 9.26
N ARG A 38 -4.69 -1.69 10.55
CA ARG A 38 -3.63 -0.86 11.12
C ARG A 38 -2.24 -1.50 10.95
N LYS A 39 -2.12 -2.81 11.16
CA LYS A 39 -0.86 -3.56 10.95
C LYS A 39 -0.43 -3.54 9.49
N MET A 40 -1.35 -3.87 8.58
CA MET A 40 -1.08 -3.89 7.13
C MET A 40 -0.68 -2.51 6.62
N PHE A 41 -1.44 -1.45 6.94
CA PHE A 41 -1.12 -0.09 6.54
C PHE A 41 0.21 0.42 7.12
N LYS A 42 0.56 0.03 8.36
CA LYS A 42 1.85 0.37 8.95
C LYS A 42 3.01 -0.28 8.18
N LEU A 43 2.85 -1.53 7.77
CA LEU A 43 3.83 -2.24 6.95
C LEU A 43 3.93 -1.64 5.54
N GLU A 44 2.80 -1.39 4.89
CA GLU A 44 2.73 -0.77 3.56
C GLU A 44 3.50 0.56 3.54
N ARG A 45 3.24 1.45 4.52
CA ARG A 45 3.99 2.72 4.64
C ARG A 45 5.49 2.51 4.89
N LYS A 46 5.87 1.55 5.72
CA LYS A 46 7.27 1.25 6.04
C LYS A 46 8.04 0.68 4.84
N ILE A 47 7.37 -0.12 4.00
CA ILE A 47 7.97 -0.67 2.78
C ILE A 47 8.09 0.43 1.73
N LEU A 48 7.02 1.21 1.51
CA LEU A 48 7.05 2.34 0.58
C LEU A 48 8.09 3.40 0.97
N SER A 49 8.32 3.65 2.26
CA SER A 49 9.37 4.57 2.71
C SER A 49 10.78 4.05 2.42
N LYS A 50 10.98 2.73 2.30
CA LYS A 50 12.26 2.12 1.94
C LYS A 50 12.50 2.06 0.43
N ILE A 51 11.43 1.90 -0.34
CA ILE A 51 11.48 1.92 -1.82
C ILE A 51 11.71 3.35 -2.32
N ARG A 52 11.37 4.37 -1.51
CA ARG A 52 11.57 5.78 -1.84
C ARG A 52 13.06 6.17 -1.79
N CYS A 53 13.73 5.88 -2.90
CA CYS A 53 14.98 6.48 -3.36
C CYS A 53 14.75 7.04 -4.77
N PHE A 54 13.92 8.07 -4.87
CA PHE A 54 13.76 9.01 -5.99
C PHE A 54 13.26 10.34 -5.42
#